data_AF-A0A5E4NQR1-F1
#
_entry.id   AF-A0A5E4NQR1-F1
#
_cell.length_a   1.000
_cell.length_b   1.000
_cell.length_c   1.000
_cell.angle_alpha   90.00
_cell.angle_beta   90.00
_cell.angle_gamma   90.00
#
_symmetry.space_group_name_H-M   'P 1'
#
loop_
_entity.id
_entity.type
_entity.pdbx_description
1 polymer ?
#
loop_
_entity_poly.entity_id
_entity_poly.type
_entity_poly.pdbx_seq_one_letter_code
_entity_poly.pdbx_strand_id
1 'polypeptide(L)' 'MNFKSTIVVFLLVVVLMFATDSADGYRKPPFNGSIFGKRSSSAPEYENPGKTIYNMCELASDACQTWFPSPEKK' A
#
# COMPACT_ATOMS: atom_id res chain seq x y z
N MET A 1 -5.46 36.64 -19.28
CA MET A 1 -5.13 36.06 -17.97
C MET A 1 -3.62 36.12 -17.79
N ASN A 2 -3.14 36.75 -16.72
CA ASN A 2 -1.71 36.88 -16.45
C ASN A 2 -1.11 35.48 -16.18
N PHE A 3 -0.08 35.07 -16.93
CA PHE A 3 0.52 33.73 -16.83
C PHE A 3 0.87 33.33 -15.38
N LYS A 4 1.37 34.29 -14.60
CA LYS A 4 1.65 34.12 -13.17
C LYS A 4 0.39 33.78 -12.36
N SER A 5 -0.72 34.44 -12.66
CA SER A 5 -2.02 34.18 -12.02
C SER A 5 -2.54 32.79 -12.38
N THR A 6 -2.34 32.33 -13.62
CA THR A 6 -2.74 30.99 -14.04
C THR A 6 -1.95 29.91 -13.29
N ILE A 7 -0.64 30.11 -13.11
CA ILE A 7 0.21 29.19 -12.35
C ILE A 7 -0.22 29.12 -10.89
N VAL A 8 -0.48 30.27 -10.26
CA VAL A 8 -0.91 30.31 -8.85
C VAL A 8 -2.24 29.59 -8.66
N VAL A 9 -3.20 29.79 -9.56
CA VAL A 9 -4.50 29.10 -9.52
C VAL A 9 -4.34 27.60 -9.73
N PHE A 10 -3.50 27.18 -10.69
CA PHE A 10 -3.23 25.76 -10.93
C PHE A 10 -2.61 25.08 -9.70
N LEU A 11 -1.61 25.70 -9.08
CA LEU A 11 -0.96 25.16 -7.88
C LEU A 11 -1.94 25.06 -6.69
N LEU A 12 -2.82 26.05 -6.51
CA LEU A 12 -3.85 26.01 -5.48
C LEU A 12 -4.82 24.83 -5.69
N VAL A 13 -5.25 24.58 -6.93
CA VAL A 13 -6.12 23.45 -7.25
C VAL A 13 -5.44 22.12 -6.92
N VAL A 14 -4.15 21.97 -7.26
CA VAL A 14 -3.38 20.76 -6.93
C VAL A 14 -3.31 20.53 -5.42
N VAL A 15 -2.98 21.56 -4.63
CA VAL A 15 -2.89 21.44 -3.16
C VAL A 15 -4.24 21.04 -2.55
N LEU A 16 -5.35 21.61 -3.04
CA LEU A 16 -6.69 21.30 -2.54
C LEU A 16 -7.11 19.86 -2.87
N MET A 17 -6.67 19.29 -3.99
CA MET A 17 -6.94 17.89 -4.35
C MET A 17 -6.30 16.89 -3.37
N PHE A 18 -5.14 17.23 -2.81
CA PHE A 18 -4.45 16.38 -1.83
C PHE A 18 -4.84 16.67 -0.38
N ALA A 19 -5.57 17.76 -0.12
CA ALA A 19 -5.96 18.16 1.23
C ALA A 19 -7.13 17.31 1.80
N THR A 20 -7.82 16.53 0.97
CA THR A 20 -9.07 15.85 1.35
C THR A 20 -8.90 14.50 2.06
N ASP A 21 -7.69 14.01 2.32
CA ASP A 21 -7.46 12.67 2.88
C ASP A 21 -7.38 12.60 4.43
N SER A 22 -7.72 13.66 5.15
CA SER A 22 -7.52 13.73 6.61
C SER A 22 -8.80 13.74 7.46
N ALA A 23 -9.98 13.58 6.88
CA ALA A 23 -11.23 13.58 7.64
C ALA A 23 -12.28 12.63 7.07
N ASP A 24 -12.22 11.35 7.45
CA ASP A 24 -13.30 10.68 8.20
C ASP A 24 -13.14 9.15 8.18
N GLY A 25 -13.20 8.55 9.36
CA GLY A 25 -13.74 7.19 9.46
C GLY A 25 -12.77 6.02 9.70
N TYR A 26 -11.52 6.25 10.16
CA TYR A 26 -10.75 5.18 10.83
C TYR A 26 -11.35 4.88 12.21
N ARG A 27 -12.66 4.59 12.27
CA ARG A 27 -13.23 3.84 13.39
C ARG A 27 -12.51 2.51 13.35
N LYS A 28 -11.53 2.34 14.24
CA LYS A 28 -10.93 1.04 14.51
C LYS A 28 -12.09 0.06 14.56
N PRO A 29 -12.19 -0.91 13.63
CA PRO A 29 -13.24 -1.92 13.73
C PRO A 29 -13.12 -2.50 15.14
N PRO A 30 -14.22 -2.74 15.85
CA PRO A 30 -14.17 -3.16 17.24
C PRO A 30 -13.37 -4.46 17.30
N PHE A 31 -12.09 -4.37 17.69
CA PHE A 31 -11.19 -5.49 17.94
C PHE A 31 -11.60 -6.19 19.23
N ASN A 32 -12.91 -6.38 19.44
CA ASN A 32 -13.46 -7.09 20.57
C ASN A 32 -13.33 -8.59 20.31
N GLY A 33 -12.09 -9.07 20.19
CA GLY A 33 -11.62 -10.46 20.27
C GLY A 33 -12.27 -11.52 19.36
N SER A 34 -13.37 -11.24 18.66
CA SER A 34 -14.22 -12.27 18.04
C SER A 34 -13.81 -12.61 16.61
N ILE A 35 -13.09 -11.73 15.92
CA ILE A 35 -12.49 -12.02 14.61
C ILE A 35 -11.28 -12.95 14.73
N PHE A 36 -10.53 -12.88 15.83
CA PHE A 36 -9.45 -13.81 16.12
C PHE A 36 -10.03 -14.95 16.96
N GLY A 37 -10.97 -15.71 16.35
CA GLY A 37 -11.53 -16.92 16.93
C GLY A 37 -10.42 -17.72 17.62
N LYS A 38 -10.64 -18.00 18.91
CA LYS A 38 -9.80 -18.78 19.84
C LYS A 38 -8.66 -19.50 19.10
N ARG A 39 -7.51 -18.83 18.95
CA ARG A 39 -6.27 -19.50 18.59
C ARG A 39 -5.88 -20.31 19.81
N SER A 40 -6.38 -21.53 19.85
CA SER A 40 -5.91 -22.57 20.74
C SER A 40 -4.40 -22.68 20.55
N SER A 41 -3.64 -22.09 21.48
CA SER A 41 -2.35 -22.59 21.92
C SER A 41 -1.46 -23.26 20.85
N SER A 42 -1.15 -22.56 19.78
CA SER A 42 0.08 -22.77 19.02
C SER A 42 0.61 -21.41 18.66
N ALA A 43 1.78 -21.09 19.20
CA ALA A 43 2.51 -19.87 18.95
C ALA A 43 2.51 -19.55 17.44
N PRO A 44 2.42 -18.27 17.03
CA PRO A 44 2.60 -17.97 15.62
C PRO A 44 3.99 -18.46 15.23
N GLU A 45 4.08 -19.25 14.17
CA GLU A 45 5.32 -19.56 13.44
C GLU A 45 5.85 -18.29 12.75
N TYR A 46 6.01 -17.23 13.54
CA TYR A 46 6.73 -16.00 13.22
C TYR A 46 8.23 -16.21 13.53
N GLU A 47 8.73 -17.42 13.30
CA GLU A 47 10.05 -17.88 13.76
C GLU A 47 11.12 -17.80 12.66
N ASN A 48 10.82 -17.29 11.45
CA ASN A 48 11.88 -17.12 10.47
C ASN A 48 11.71 -15.87 9.59
N PRO A 49 12.25 -14.71 10.01
CA PRO A 49 12.27 -13.50 9.17
C PRO A 49 12.89 -13.76 7.79
N GLY A 50 13.80 -14.74 7.65
CA GLY A 50 14.36 -15.13 6.36
C GLY A 50 13.31 -15.67 5.37
N LYS A 51 12.30 -16.42 5.86
CA LYS A 51 11.20 -16.92 5.01
C LYS A 51 10.25 -15.80 4.62
N THR A 52 9.97 -14.85 5.51
CA THR A 52 9.13 -13.69 5.19
C THR A 52 9.78 -12.81 4.13
N ILE A 53 11.07 -12.52 4.25
CA ILE A 53 11.80 -11.72 3.25
C ILE A 53 11.92 -12.46 1.91
N TYR A 54 12.12 -13.77 1.93
CA TYR A 54 12.14 -14.59 0.72
C TYR A 54 10.80 -14.52 -0.04
N ASN A 55 9.67 -14.71 0.66
CA ASN A 55 8.35 -14.62 0.04
C ASN A 55 8.08 -13.22 -0.55
N MET A 56 8.58 -12.16 0.09
CA MET A 56 8.45 -10.78 -0.43
C MET A 56 9.29 -10.56 -1.70
N CYS A 57 10.48 -11.16 -1.78
CA CYS A 57 11.33 -11.11 -2.97
C CYS A 57 10.66 -11.82 -4.15
N GLU A 58 10.08 -13.00 -3.91
CA GLU A 58 9.37 -13.77 -4.92
C GLU A 58 8.18 -12.98 -5.48
N LEU A 59 7.37 -12.37 -4.61
CA LEU A 59 6.24 -11.53 -5.02
C LEU A 59 6.68 -10.30 -5.84
N ALA A 60 7.77 -9.65 -5.45
CA ALA A 60 8.33 -8.52 -6.19
C ALA A 60 8.85 -8.96 -7.57
N SER A 61 9.46 -10.13 -7.67
CA SER A 61 9.93 -10.67 -8.95
C SER A 61 8.79 -10.99 -9.91
N ASP A 62 7.70 -11.57 -9.43
CA ASP A 62 6.53 -11.92 -10.23
C ASP A 62 5.81 -10.67 -10.77
N ALA A 63 5.64 -9.65 -9.92
CA ALA A 63 5.11 -8.36 -10.32
C ALA A 63 5.99 -7.67 -11.39
N CYS A 64 7.31 -7.71 -11.21
CA CYS A 64 8.25 -7.17 -12.18
C CYS A 64 8.20 -7.90 -13.53
N GLN A 65 8.08 -9.23 -13.55
CA GLN A 65 7.94 -9.99 -14.81
C GLN A 65 6.62 -9.67 -15.52
N THR A 66 5.55 -9.44 -14.76
CA THR A 66 4.25 -9.04 -15.32
C THR A 66 4.32 -7.66 -15.97
N TRP A 67 5.06 -6.71 -15.37
CA TRP A 67 5.20 -5.35 -15.89
C TRP A 67 6.28 -5.22 -16.97
N PHE A 68 7.30 -6.07 -16.92
CA PHE A 68 8.43 -6.07 -17.84
C PHE A 68 8.63 -7.48 -18.41
N PRO A 69 7.72 -7.95 -19.29
CA PRO A 69 7.89 -9.23 -19.95
C PRO A 69 9.20 -9.21 -20.74
N SER A 70 10.13 -10.10 -20.39
CA SER A 70 11.40 -10.20 -21.11
C SER A 70 11.12 -10.53 -22.58
N PRO A 71 11.65 -9.77 -23.56
CA PRO A 71 11.60 -10.19 -24.93
C PRO A 71 12.41 -11.49 -25.06
N GLU A 72 11.76 -12.58 -25.45
CA GLU A 72 12.48 -13.80 -25.82
C GLU A 72 13.48 -13.45 -26.92
N LYS A 73 14.77 -13.57 -26.62
CA LYS A 73 15.81 -13.46 -27.65
C LYS A 73 15.68 -14.71 -28.52
N LYS A 74 15.09 -14.53 -29.70
CA LYS A 74 15.05 -15.53 -30.78
C LYS A 74 16.46 -15.94 -31.21
#